data_AF-A0A8H6YBR2-F1
#
_entry.id   AF-A0A8H6YBR2-F1
#
_cell.length_a   1.000
_cell.length_b   1.000
_cell.length_c   1.000
_cell.angle_alpha   90.00
_cell.angle_beta   90.00
_cell.angle_gamma   90.00
#
_symmetry.space_group_name_H-M   'P 1'
#
loop_
_entity.id
_entity.type
_entity.pdbx_description
1 polymer ?
#
loop_
_entity_poly.entity_id
_entity_poly.type
_entity_poly.pdbx_seq_one_letter_code
_entity_poly.pdbx_strand_id
1 'polypeptide(L)'
;MGRPAYLPPHWSAHIHPEDQLYFYRQGPFQVVTEEYLYHLETLEKVTRWIERIDDLIASKNFPVSDQLELFIKMEDEDCAYYFVDHATQAEAWLEDIDTDDLGLPPVVSLSQLNILCEELYWCHIEHFPMHRDLSLSTLDSLVCVLIHAICDQMTSRVSTFPYSKEECEAFLSLLKNSQVICSDHLSDGNITCTVARIWGLVCQNRYLTHFGQEYSRLSRDQAVLYDPETKNQWLSTIASRISFRTFDRYLAQLDAVFVDHLVYSEHWKTLVAGSLEDWRGEWLGAFSALMLHTFLLAPTPSPYLAVAPASLFVTSLLGSTLLIHRYAPLRGLSAGEAMDYLEAIQSPTFKFQFVALAFSLPHVLNLWGTLVLFANCIFMLAAHFGTGFAVATSVVALFTFLVFQWATSERE
;
A
#
# COMPACT_ATOMS: atom_id res chain seq x y z
N MET A 1 -15.19 19.14 -47.90
CA MET A 1 -15.53 19.90 -46.68
C MET A 1 -16.82 19.33 -46.14
N GLY A 2 -16.74 18.41 -45.17
CA GLY A 2 -17.94 17.84 -44.53
C GLY A 2 -18.63 18.91 -43.70
N ARG A 3 -19.97 18.93 -43.72
CA ARG A 3 -20.76 19.80 -42.82
C ARG A 3 -20.36 19.49 -41.37
N PRO A 4 -20.25 20.50 -40.49
CA PRO A 4 -20.06 20.23 -39.07
C PRO A 4 -21.22 19.36 -38.57
N ALA A 5 -20.90 18.24 -37.92
CA ALA A 5 -21.87 17.41 -37.24
C ALA A 5 -22.36 18.21 -36.02
N TYR A 6 -23.62 18.62 -36.04
CA TYR A 6 -24.23 19.36 -34.94
C TYR A 6 -24.82 18.38 -33.94
N LEU A 7 -24.54 18.58 -32.65
CA LEU A 7 -25.22 17.87 -31.58
C LEU A 7 -26.69 18.31 -31.51
N PRO A 8 -27.62 17.45 -31.05
CA PRO A 8 -29.01 17.83 -30.85
C PRO A 8 -29.15 18.94 -29.79
N PRO A 9 -30.32 19.59 -29.71
CA PRO A 9 -30.60 20.55 -28.65
C PRO A 9 -30.34 19.95 -27.26
N HIS A 10 -29.84 20.79 -26.36
CA HIS A 10 -29.51 20.45 -24.96
C HIS A 10 -28.31 19.54 -24.74
N TRP A 11 -27.67 19.04 -25.81
CA TRP A 11 -26.40 18.32 -25.70
C TRP A 11 -25.21 19.27 -25.84
N SER A 12 -24.20 19.08 -24.99
CA SER A 12 -22.90 19.73 -25.07
C SER A 12 -21.78 18.69 -25.00
N ALA A 13 -20.68 18.99 -25.68
CA ALA A 13 -19.45 18.20 -25.62
C ALA A 13 -18.51 18.81 -24.58
N HIS A 14 -17.89 17.97 -23.78
CA HIS A 14 -16.93 18.34 -22.74
C HIS A 14 -15.66 17.49 -22.88
N ILE A 15 -14.52 18.08 -22.52
CA ILE A 15 -13.22 17.40 -22.57
C ILE A 15 -12.72 17.30 -21.14
N HIS A 16 -12.56 16.08 -20.65
CA HIS A 16 -11.96 15.78 -19.36
C HIS A 16 -10.53 16.36 -19.26
N PRO A 17 -10.04 16.74 -18.07
CA PRO A 17 -8.65 17.21 -17.89
C PRO A 17 -7.56 16.25 -18.43
N GLU A 18 -7.89 14.97 -18.59
CA GLU A 18 -7.03 13.92 -19.16
C GLU A 18 -7.41 13.57 -20.62
N ASP A 19 -7.94 14.54 -21.37
CA ASP A 19 -8.25 14.49 -22.82
C ASP A 19 -9.42 13.58 -23.27
N GLN A 20 -10.11 12.90 -22.35
CA GLN A 20 -11.29 12.10 -22.69
C GLN A 20 -12.49 12.99 -23.09
N LEU A 21 -13.07 12.75 -24.27
CA LEU A 21 -14.29 13.41 -24.73
C LEU A 21 -15.52 12.71 -24.15
N TYR A 22 -16.47 13.48 -23.66
CA TYR A 22 -17.79 13.00 -23.25
C TYR A 22 -18.88 14.03 -23.57
N PHE A 23 -20.13 13.60 -23.45
CA PHE A 23 -21.30 14.40 -23.80
C PHE A 23 -22.24 14.50 -22.62
N TYR A 24 -22.77 15.69 -22.42
CA TYR A 24 -23.73 16.01 -21.37
C TYR A 24 -25.04 16.50 -21.99
N ARG A 25 -26.17 16.04 -21.46
CA ARG A 25 -27.50 16.50 -21.83
C ARG A 25 -28.18 17.16 -20.65
N GLN A 26 -28.60 18.41 -20.84
CA GLN A 26 -29.51 19.06 -19.91
C GLN A 26 -30.96 18.62 -20.15
N GLY A 27 -31.67 18.22 -19.10
CA GLY A 27 -33.05 17.72 -19.20
C GLY A 27 -33.75 17.63 -17.84
N PRO A 28 -34.89 16.93 -17.76
CA PRO A 28 -35.59 16.66 -16.49
C PRO A 28 -34.71 15.95 -15.46
N PHE A 29 -33.91 14.99 -15.93
CA PHE A 29 -32.67 14.53 -15.31
C PHE A 29 -31.54 14.77 -16.29
N GLN A 30 -30.34 14.92 -15.73
CA GLN A 30 -29.11 15.11 -16.49
C GLN A 30 -28.66 13.79 -17.09
N VAL A 31 -28.01 13.80 -18.26
CA VAL A 31 -27.45 12.57 -18.85
C VAL A 31 -26.00 12.81 -19.24
N VAL A 32 -25.13 11.87 -18.90
CA VAL A 32 -23.73 11.86 -19.28
C VAL A 32 -23.41 10.56 -20.01
N THR A 33 -22.59 10.66 -21.05
CA THR A 33 -22.11 9.49 -21.79
C THR A 33 -20.77 9.75 -22.47
N GLU A 34 -19.93 8.72 -22.53
CA GLU A 34 -18.68 8.72 -23.30
C GLU A 34 -18.89 8.31 -24.76
N GLU A 35 -20.10 7.90 -25.12
CA GLU A 35 -20.44 7.48 -26.47
C GLU A 35 -20.27 8.62 -27.48
N TYR A 36 -19.64 8.34 -28.62
CA TYR A 36 -19.33 9.37 -29.60
C TYR A 36 -20.56 9.84 -30.39
N LEU A 37 -21.29 10.82 -29.85
CA LEU A 37 -22.60 11.27 -30.36
C LEU A 37 -22.58 11.97 -31.72
N TYR A 38 -21.39 12.26 -32.27
CA TYR A 38 -21.29 12.74 -33.65
C TYR A 38 -21.55 11.62 -34.68
N HIS A 39 -21.52 10.35 -34.27
CA HIS A 39 -22.05 9.24 -35.07
C HIS A 39 -23.57 9.15 -34.90
N LEU A 40 -24.31 9.31 -36.00
CA LEU A 40 -25.78 9.31 -35.97
C LEU A 40 -26.34 7.99 -35.41
N GLU A 41 -25.76 6.84 -35.77
CA GLU A 41 -26.18 5.53 -35.27
C GLU A 41 -26.02 5.43 -33.75
N THR A 42 -24.91 5.92 -33.20
CA THR A 42 -24.65 5.98 -31.75
C THR A 42 -25.64 6.90 -31.06
N LEU A 43 -25.88 8.09 -31.62
CA LEU A 43 -26.86 9.03 -31.08
C LEU A 43 -28.27 8.45 -31.05
N GLU A 44 -28.69 7.77 -32.11
CA GLU A 44 -30.01 7.11 -32.17
C GLU A 44 -30.12 5.99 -31.13
N LYS A 45 -29.07 5.19 -30.94
CA LYS A 45 -29.01 4.15 -29.90
C LYS A 45 -29.11 4.73 -28.49
N VAL A 46 -28.27 5.72 -28.16
CA VAL A 46 -28.28 6.39 -26.86
C VAL A 46 -29.64 7.03 -26.59
N THR A 47 -30.21 7.73 -27.57
CA THR A 47 -31.53 8.36 -27.43
C THR A 47 -32.62 7.33 -27.13
N ARG A 48 -32.62 6.20 -27.84
CA ARG A 48 -33.59 5.11 -27.62
C ARG A 48 -33.48 4.50 -26.22
N TRP A 49 -32.26 4.33 -25.71
CA TRP A 49 -32.05 3.81 -24.36
C TRP A 49 -32.49 4.81 -23.29
N ILE A 50 -32.25 6.10 -23.50
CA ILE A 50 -32.76 7.13 -22.59
C ILE A 50 -34.29 7.11 -22.55
N GLU A 51 -34.97 7.04 -23.70
CA GLU A 51 -36.44 6.92 -23.77
C GLU A 51 -36.95 5.68 -23.02
N ARG A 52 -36.26 4.54 -23.15
CA ARG A 52 -36.60 3.31 -22.44
C ARG A 52 -36.41 3.45 -20.92
N ILE A 53 -35.36 4.13 -20.48
CA ILE A 53 -35.11 4.39 -19.06
C ILE A 53 -36.15 5.37 -18.51
N ASP A 54 -36.55 6.38 -19.28
CA ASP A 54 -37.66 7.28 -18.97
C ASP A 54 -38.97 6.50 -18.71
N ASP A 55 -39.30 5.57 -19.60
CA ASP A 55 -40.48 4.69 -19.42
C ASP A 55 -40.37 3.83 -18.14
N LEU A 56 -39.17 3.35 -17.82
CA LEU A 56 -38.91 2.57 -16.61
C LEU A 56 -39.08 3.41 -15.34
N ILE A 57 -38.52 4.63 -15.31
CA ILE A 57 -38.69 5.61 -14.22
C ILE A 57 -40.19 5.83 -13.97
N ALA A 58 -40.94 6.10 -15.03
CA ALA A 58 -42.38 6.34 -14.95
C ALA A 58 -43.13 5.11 -14.40
N SER A 59 -42.75 3.90 -14.83
CA SER A 59 -43.37 2.66 -14.37
C SER A 59 -43.11 2.34 -12.90
N LYS A 60 -41.90 2.68 -12.40
CA LYS A 60 -41.45 2.39 -11.03
C LYS A 60 -41.77 3.54 -10.04
N ASN A 61 -42.33 4.65 -10.52
CA ASN A 61 -42.50 5.90 -9.74
C ASN A 61 -41.20 6.37 -9.09
N PHE A 62 -40.08 6.25 -9.80
CA PHE A 62 -38.78 6.69 -9.29
C PHE A 62 -38.74 8.23 -9.20
N PRO A 63 -38.25 8.82 -8.10
CA PRO A 63 -38.27 10.26 -7.92
C PRO A 63 -37.24 10.94 -8.83
N VAL A 64 -37.73 11.70 -9.82
CA VAL A 64 -36.87 12.49 -10.71
C VAL A 64 -36.62 13.87 -10.09
N SER A 65 -35.36 14.28 -10.06
CA SER A 65 -34.88 15.56 -9.54
C SER A 65 -33.82 16.15 -10.48
N ASP A 66 -33.60 17.46 -10.39
CA ASP A 66 -32.50 18.14 -11.10
C ASP A 66 -31.11 17.79 -10.52
N GLN A 67 -31.09 17.10 -9.37
CA GLN A 67 -29.89 16.53 -8.75
C GLN A 67 -29.58 15.11 -9.22
N LEU A 68 -30.41 14.54 -10.08
CA LEU A 68 -30.23 13.19 -10.61
C LEU A 68 -29.53 13.26 -11.97
N GLU A 69 -28.43 12.54 -12.09
CA GLU A 69 -27.66 12.38 -13.32
C GLU A 69 -27.60 10.91 -13.73
N LEU A 70 -27.86 10.64 -15.00
CA LEU A 70 -27.83 9.31 -15.59
C LEU A 70 -26.56 9.14 -16.39
N PHE A 71 -25.73 8.17 -16.02
CA PHE A 71 -24.66 7.71 -16.88
C PHE A 71 -25.14 6.56 -17.76
N ILE A 72 -24.81 6.62 -19.05
CA ILE A 72 -25.10 5.56 -20.01
C ILE A 72 -23.84 5.18 -20.80
N LYS A 73 -23.63 3.88 -20.95
CA LYS A 73 -22.62 3.27 -21.81
C LYS A 73 -23.23 2.14 -22.64
N MET A 74 -22.93 2.09 -23.93
CA MET A 74 -23.44 1.04 -24.81
C MET A 74 -22.58 -0.23 -24.67
N GLU A 75 -23.23 -1.38 -24.59
CA GLU A 75 -22.59 -2.69 -24.56
C GLU A 75 -23.15 -3.58 -25.66
N ASP A 76 -22.53 -3.57 -26.85
CA ASP A 76 -23.01 -4.28 -28.05
C ASP A 76 -24.51 -4.05 -28.37
N GLU A 77 -25.39 -4.90 -27.85
CA GLU A 77 -26.86 -4.86 -28.00
C GLU A 77 -27.60 -4.37 -26.72
N ASP A 78 -26.91 -4.28 -25.59
CA ASP A 78 -27.40 -3.83 -24.29
C ASP A 78 -26.84 -2.45 -23.90
N CYS A 79 -27.24 -1.97 -22.72
CA CYS A 79 -26.87 -0.67 -22.17
C CYS A 79 -26.56 -0.81 -20.68
N ALA A 80 -25.31 -0.54 -20.31
CA ALA A 80 -24.92 -0.35 -18.92
C ALA A 80 -25.29 1.08 -18.50
N TYR A 81 -25.88 1.21 -17.32
CA TYR A 81 -26.27 2.51 -16.79
C TYR A 81 -26.22 2.51 -15.27
N TYR A 82 -26.12 3.70 -14.71
CA TYR A 82 -26.35 3.96 -13.30
C TYR A 82 -26.83 5.41 -13.13
N PHE A 83 -27.57 5.66 -12.05
CA PHE A 83 -27.94 7.00 -11.63
C PHE A 83 -26.99 7.49 -10.55
N VAL A 84 -26.78 8.79 -10.52
CA VAL A 84 -26.01 9.51 -9.53
C VAL A 84 -26.93 10.54 -8.92
N ASP A 85 -27.15 10.46 -7.61
CA ASP A 85 -27.88 11.48 -6.87
C ASP A 85 -26.89 12.41 -6.16
N HIS A 86 -26.76 13.63 -6.69
CA HIS A 86 -25.86 14.64 -6.11
C HIS A 86 -26.33 15.19 -4.76
N ALA A 87 -27.60 14.99 -4.38
CA ALA A 87 -28.09 15.40 -3.08
C ALA A 87 -27.64 14.45 -1.96
N THR A 88 -27.62 13.14 -2.26
CA THR A 88 -27.20 12.10 -1.32
C THR A 88 -25.75 11.64 -1.51
N GLN A 89 -25.09 12.09 -2.59
CA GLN A 89 -23.72 11.72 -2.96
C GLN A 89 -23.55 10.21 -3.10
N ALA A 90 -24.47 9.56 -3.82
CA ALA A 90 -24.49 8.11 -4.00
C ALA A 90 -24.93 7.71 -5.40
N GLU A 91 -24.46 6.54 -5.84
CA GLU A 91 -24.98 5.86 -7.02
C GLU A 91 -26.22 5.01 -6.70
N ALA A 92 -27.11 4.88 -7.69
CA ALA A 92 -28.34 4.11 -7.60
C ALA A 92 -28.71 3.46 -8.93
N TRP A 93 -29.50 2.39 -8.86
CA TRP A 93 -30.07 1.69 -10.00
C TRP A 93 -31.59 1.62 -9.89
N LEU A 94 -32.29 1.51 -11.01
CA LEU A 94 -33.75 1.30 -10.96
C LEU A 94 -34.09 -0.14 -10.58
N GLU A 95 -33.21 -1.09 -10.89
CA GLU A 95 -33.31 -2.49 -10.50
C GLU A 95 -32.66 -2.73 -9.13
N ASP A 96 -33.16 -3.75 -8.43
CA ASP A 96 -32.45 -4.31 -7.29
C ASP A 96 -31.23 -5.06 -7.85
N ILE A 97 -30.02 -4.59 -7.52
CA ILE A 97 -28.75 -5.20 -7.93
C ILE A 97 -27.98 -5.58 -6.67
N ASP A 98 -27.43 -6.79 -6.66
CA ASP A 98 -26.59 -7.26 -5.56
C ASP A 98 -25.20 -6.64 -5.65
N THR A 99 -24.58 -6.34 -4.49
CA THR A 99 -23.24 -5.74 -4.43
C THR A 99 -22.17 -6.59 -5.11
N ASP A 100 -22.36 -7.92 -5.11
CA ASP A 100 -21.46 -8.87 -5.75
C ASP A 100 -21.47 -8.73 -7.28
N ASP A 101 -22.64 -8.45 -7.87
CA ASP A 101 -22.80 -8.24 -9.31
C ASP A 101 -22.13 -6.92 -9.76
N LEU A 102 -22.07 -5.94 -8.86
CA LEU A 102 -21.35 -4.67 -9.06
C LEU A 102 -19.83 -4.80 -8.80
N GLY A 103 -19.36 -5.97 -8.35
CA GLY A 103 -17.97 -6.17 -7.97
C GLY A 103 -17.53 -5.37 -6.74
N LEU A 104 -18.48 -4.95 -5.89
CA LEU A 104 -18.17 -4.21 -4.68
C LEU A 104 -17.56 -5.14 -3.62
N PRO A 105 -16.60 -4.64 -2.82
CA PRO A 105 -16.00 -5.45 -1.79
C PRO A 105 -17.00 -5.70 -0.64
N PRO A 106 -16.80 -6.76 0.16
CA PRO A 106 -17.74 -7.14 1.20
C PRO A 106 -17.91 -6.04 2.25
N VAL A 107 -19.14 -5.86 2.74
CA VAL A 107 -19.49 -4.85 3.76
C VAL A 107 -20.04 -5.50 5.03
N VAL A 108 -19.76 -4.90 6.18
CA VAL A 108 -20.26 -5.37 7.49
C VAL A 108 -21.53 -4.65 7.95
N SER A 109 -21.89 -3.53 7.30
CA SER A 109 -23.06 -2.73 7.65
C SER A 109 -23.52 -1.81 6.50
N LEU A 110 -24.74 -1.29 6.61
CA LEU A 110 -25.28 -0.31 5.66
C LEU A 110 -24.48 1.01 5.67
N SER A 111 -23.94 1.43 6.82
CA SER A 111 -23.12 2.64 6.88
C SER A 111 -21.79 2.47 6.15
N GLN A 112 -21.23 1.24 6.12
CA GLN A 112 -20.04 0.95 5.32
C GLN A 112 -20.38 0.89 3.82
N LEU A 113 -21.54 0.34 3.45
CA LEU A 113 -22.02 0.38 2.07
C LEU A 113 -22.19 1.82 1.57
N ASN A 114 -22.73 2.72 2.40
CA ASN A 114 -22.85 4.14 2.05
C ASN A 114 -21.50 4.79 1.75
N ILE A 115 -20.41 4.40 2.45
CA ILE A 115 -19.06 4.91 2.17
C ILE A 115 -18.59 4.45 0.78
N LEU A 116 -18.88 3.21 0.39
CA LEU A 116 -18.56 2.70 -0.95
C LEU A 116 -19.39 3.41 -2.03
N CYS A 117 -20.69 3.61 -1.79
CA CYS A 117 -21.54 4.39 -2.70
C CYS A 117 -21.04 5.84 -2.85
N GLU A 118 -20.54 6.45 -1.76
CA GLU A 118 -19.91 7.77 -1.79
C GLU A 118 -18.58 7.74 -2.57
N GLU A 119 -17.77 6.69 -2.44
CA GLU A 119 -16.57 6.50 -3.26
C GLU A 119 -16.91 6.45 -4.76
N LEU A 120 -17.90 5.63 -5.14
CA LEU A 120 -18.38 5.54 -6.53
C LEU A 120 -18.87 6.91 -7.05
N TYR A 121 -19.64 7.63 -6.23
CA TYR A 121 -20.06 9.00 -6.53
C TYR A 121 -18.86 9.91 -6.85
N TRP A 122 -17.82 9.89 -6.01
CA TRP A 122 -16.62 10.69 -6.26
C TRP A 122 -15.87 10.23 -7.51
N CYS A 123 -15.82 8.93 -7.80
CA CYS A 123 -15.30 8.42 -9.06
C CYS A 123 -16.10 8.99 -10.24
N HIS A 124 -17.43 9.00 -10.20
CA HIS A 124 -18.24 9.60 -11.27
C HIS A 124 -17.90 11.09 -11.49
N ILE A 125 -17.82 11.88 -10.42
CA ILE A 125 -17.45 13.30 -10.51
C ILE A 125 -16.03 13.47 -11.07
N GLU A 126 -15.09 12.59 -10.69
CA GLU A 126 -13.73 12.60 -11.22
C GLU A 126 -13.73 12.38 -12.73
N HIS A 127 -14.49 11.41 -13.25
CA HIS A 127 -14.57 11.07 -14.68
C HIS A 127 -15.33 12.14 -15.49
N PHE A 128 -16.33 12.81 -14.90
CA PHE A 128 -17.16 13.81 -15.59
C PHE A 128 -17.21 15.16 -14.86
N PRO A 129 -16.09 15.90 -14.77
CA PRO A 129 -15.98 17.04 -13.87
C PRO A 129 -16.32 18.40 -14.49
N MET A 130 -16.59 18.49 -15.80
CA MET A 130 -16.57 19.76 -16.56
C MET A 130 -17.95 20.38 -16.79
N HIS A 131 -19.03 19.62 -16.58
CA HIS A 131 -20.40 20.12 -16.77
C HIS A 131 -21.09 20.53 -15.47
N ARG A 132 -20.45 20.26 -14.32
CA ARG A 132 -21.04 20.48 -13.00
C ARG A 132 -20.10 21.20 -12.03
N ASP A 133 -20.68 22.16 -11.32
CA ASP A 133 -20.01 22.88 -10.25
C ASP A 133 -20.12 22.13 -8.92
N LEU A 134 -19.05 22.13 -8.12
CA LEU A 134 -19.09 21.63 -6.74
C LEU A 134 -19.26 22.77 -5.72
N SER A 135 -19.92 22.47 -4.61
CA SER A 135 -20.06 23.40 -3.49
C SER A 135 -18.72 23.62 -2.77
N LEU A 136 -18.44 24.86 -2.34
CA LEU A 136 -17.25 25.14 -1.52
C LEU A 136 -17.24 24.39 -0.19
N SER A 137 -18.40 24.03 0.37
CA SER A 137 -18.49 23.23 1.60
C SER A 137 -17.87 21.84 1.44
N THR A 138 -17.88 21.29 0.23
CA THR A 138 -17.22 20.01 -0.10
C THR A 138 -15.71 20.14 0.02
N LEU A 139 -15.16 21.25 -0.49
CA LEU A 139 -13.74 21.58 -0.39
C LEU A 139 -13.32 21.83 1.06
N ASP A 140 -14.10 22.62 1.79
CA ASP A 140 -13.84 22.94 3.20
C ASP A 140 -13.81 21.68 4.08
N SER A 141 -14.75 20.76 3.83
CA SER A 141 -14.81 19.48 4.53
C SER A 141 -13.56 18.63 4.26
N LEU A 142 -13.10 18.58 3.00
CA LEU A 142 -11.88 17.88 2.63
C LEU A 142 -10.63 18.49 3.28
N VAL A 143 -10.55 19.82 3.32
CA VAL A 143 -9.50 20.57 4.02
C VAL A 143 -9.46 20.18 5.50
N CYS A 144 -10.62 20.06 6.15
CA CYS A 144 -10.71 19.65 7.55
C CYS A 144 -10.20 18.22 7.77
N VAL A 145 -10.54 17.30 6.86
CA VAL A 145 -10.04 15.90 6.90
C VAL A 145 -8.51 15.87 6.82
N LEU A 146 -7.90 16.62 5.91
CA LEU A 146 -6.44 16.65 5.77
C LEU A 146 -5.74 17.32 6.96
N ILE A 147 -6.34 18.37 7.55
CA ILE A 147 -5.81 18.98 8.79
C ILE A 147 -5.82 17.95 9.93
N HIS A 148 -6.90 17.19 10.07
CA HIS A 148 -6.97 16.11 11.05
C HIS A 148 -5.89 15.05 10.78
N ALA A 149 -5.73 14.61 9.53
CA ALA A 149 -4.72 13.62 9.15
C ALA A 149 -3.29 14.06 9.49
N ILE A 150 -2.95 15.34 9.24
CA ILE A 150 -1.64 15.91 9.61
C ILE A 150 -1.45 15.87 11.14
N CYS A 151 -2.48 16.28 11.89
CA CYS A 151 -2.44 16.27 13.35
C CYS A 151 -2.25 14.85 13.90
N ASP A 152 -3.00 13.89 13.39
CA ASP A 152 -2.92 12.48 13.78
C ASP A 152 -1.52 11.93 13.52
N GLN A 153 -0.93 12.16 12.34
CA GLN A 153 0.44 11.72 12.04
C GLN A 153 1.52 12.39 12.90
N MET A 154 1.33 13.66 13.26
CA MET A 154 2.25 14.36 14.16
C MET A 154 2.18 13.86 15.61
N THR A 155 1.02 13.33 16.02
CA THR A 155 0.75 12.94 17.41
C THR A 155 0.74 11.43 17.63
N SER A 156 0.66 10.64 16.56
CA SER A 156 0.57 9.17 16.56
C SER A 156 1.55 8.55 15.56
N ARG A 157 2.35 7.58 16.02
CA ARG A 157 3.24 6.77 15.16
C ARG A 157 2.50 5.69 14.36
N VAL A 158 1.24 5.46 14.70
CA VAL A 158 0.39 4.38 14.17
C VAL A 158 -0.86 4.93 13.49
N SER A 159 -0.77 6.17 12.98
CA SER A 159 -1.83 6.77 12.15
C SER A 159 -2.30 5.81 11.07
N THR A 160 -3.61 5.79 10.85
CA THR A 160 -4.27 4.95 9.85
C THR A 160 -4.48 5.67 8.52
N PHE A 161 -4.08 6.94 8.40
CA PHE A 161 -4.20 7.69 7.16
C PHE A 161 -3.18 7.19 6.11
N PRO A 162 -3.55 7.07 4.82
CA PRO A 162 -2.75 6.34 3.84
C PRO A 162 -1.54 7.14 3.30
N TYR A 163 -1.55 8.46 3.48
CA TYR A 163 -0.54 9.40 2.99
C TYR A 163 0.34 9.92 4.10
N SER A 164 1.61 10.21 3.77
CA SER A 164 2.53 10.84 4.71
C SER A 164 2.09 12.27 5.06
N LYS A 165 2.67 12.81 6.12
CA LYS A 165 2.44 14.18 6.55
C LYS A 165 2.78 15.17 5.43
N GLU A 166 3.90 14.96 4.74
CA GLU A 166 4.38 15.81 3.65
C GLU A 166 3.42 15.77 2.45
N GLU A 167 2.89 14.59 2.13
CA GLU A 167 1.88 14.42 1.08
C GLU A 167 0.57 15.14 1.45
N CYS A 168 0.11 15.01 2.71
CA CYS A 168 -1.06 15.72 3.21
C CYS A 168 -0.88 17.24 3.21
N GLU A 169 0.29 17.75 3.58
CA GLU A 169 0.63 19.18 3.52
C GLU A 169 0.62 19.68 2.07
N ALA A 170 1.12 18.88 1.12
CA ALA A 170 1.08 19.20 -0.30
C ALA A 170 -0.36 19.26 -0.83
N PHE A 171 -1.21 18.27 -0.53
CA PHE A 171 -2.63 18.30 -0.88
C PHE A 171 -3.34 19.51 -0.26
N LEU A 172 -3.10 19.78 1.02
CA LEU A 172 -3.71 20.93 1.70
C LEU A 172 -3.32 22.26 1.03
N SER A 173 -2.06 22.40 0.58
CA SER A 173 -1.63 23.59 -0.15
C SER A 173 -2.34 23.72 -1.50
N LEU A 174 -2.54 22.62 -2.23
CA LEU A 174 -3.26 22.63 -3.51
C LEU A 174 -4.71 23.07 -3.31
N LEU A 175 -5.40 22.50 -2.31
CA LEU A 175 -6.81 22.80 -2.04
C LEU A 175 -7.05 24.23 -1.54
N LYS A 176 -6.14 24.77 -0.71
CA LYS A 176 -6.22 26.17 -0.28
C LYS A 176 -5.99 27.14 -1.44
N ASN A 177 -5.07 26.81 -2.34
CA ASN A 177 -4.83 27.62 -3.53
C ASN A 177 -6.04 27.61 -4.47
N SER A 178 -6.72 26.46 -4.63
CA SER A 178 -7.97 26.41 -5.40
C SER A 178 -9.10 27.22 -4.75
N GLN A 179 -9.18 27.26 -3.43
CA GLN A 179 -10.19 28.08 -2.72
C GLN A 179 -10.01 29.58 -2.96
N VAL A 180 -8.77 30.05 -3.15
CA VAL A 180 -8.51 31.46 -3.48
C VAL A 180 -8.97 31.79 -4.91
N ILE A 181 -8.94 30.81 -5.80
CA ILE A 181 -9.35 30.96 -7.21
C ILE A 181 -10.87 30.95 -7.33
N CYS A 182 -11.57 30.18 -6.50
CA CYS A 182 -13.02 29.97 -6.55
C CYS A 182 -13.75 30.76 -5.45
N SER A 183 -14.62 31.72 -5.80
CA SER A 183 -15.26 32.61 -4.81
C SER A 183 -16.50 32.02 -4.13
N ASP A 184 -17.42 31.41 -4.90
CA ASP A 184 -18.70 30.89 -4.36
C ASP A 184 -18.88 29.38 -4.63
N HIS A 185 -18.47 28.90 -5.81
CA HIS A 185 -18.54 27.50 -6.24
C HIS A 185 -17.25 27.10 -6.97
N LEU A 186 -16.94 25.80 -6.97
CA LEU A 186 -15.89 25.20 -7.79
C LEU A 186 -16.41 25.02 -9.21
N SER A 187 -16.22 26.03 -10.06
CA SER A 187 -16.69 26.02 -11.46
C SER A 187 -15.63 25.61 -12.48
N ASP A 188 -14.40 25.36 -12.03
CA ASP A 188 -13.33 24.84 -12.89
C ASP A 188 -13.28 23.32 -12.79
N GLY A 189 -13.52 22.63 -13.92
CA GLY A 189 -13.55 21.17 -13.96
C GLY A 189 -12.22 20.50 -13.62
N ASN A 190 -11.06 21.16 -13.78
CA ASN A 190 -9.78 20.58 -13.35
C ASN A 190 -9.68 20.54 -11.82
N ILE A 191 -10.19 21.58 -11.16
CA ILE A 191 -10.27 21.62 -9.70
C ILE A 191 -11.31 20.62 -9.20
N THR A 192 -12.48 20.55 -9.83
CA THR A 192 -13.51 19.53 -9.52
C THR A 192 -12.94 18.12 -9.60
N CYS A 193 -12.25 17.79 -10.69
CA CYS A 193 -11.58 16.50 -10.86
C CYS A 193 -10.59 16.21 -9.71
N THR A 194 -9.77 17.20 -9.35
CA THR A 194 -8.79 17.07 -8.26
C THR A 194 -9.46 16.83 -6.91
N VAL A 195 -10.53 17.56 -6.60
CA VAL A 195 -11.26 17.44 -5.34
C VAL A 195 -11.96 16.08 -5.25
N ALA A 196 -12.60 15.64 -6.33
CA ALA A 196 -13.25 14.34 -6.42
C ALA A 196 -12.26 13.19 -6.22
N ARG A 197 -11.10 13.25 -6.89
CA ARG A 197 -10.02 12.26 -6.74
C ARG A 197 -9.56 12.11 -5.28
N ILE A 198 -9.33 13.22 -4.58
CA ILE A 198 -8.90 13.16 -3.17
C ILE A 198 -10.03 12.66 -2.25
N TRP A 199 -11.28 13.03 -2.52
CA TRP A 199 -12.42 12.49 -1.78
C TRP A 199 -12.59 10.98 -1.96
N GLY A 200 -12.46 10.46 -3.19
CA GLY A 200 -12.47 9.02 -3.45
C GLY A 200 -11.43 8.28 -2.59
N LEU A 201 -10.22 8.81 -2.52
CA LEU A 201 -9.15 8.26 -1.66
C LEU A 201 -9.50 8.30 -0.16
N VAL A 202 -10.17 9.36 0.30
CA VAL A 202 -10.65 9.46 1.69
C VAL A 202 -11.74 8.41 1.96
N CYS A 203 -12.68 8.21 1.04
CA CYS A 203 -13.73 7.20 1.16
C CYS A 203 -13.13 5.78 1.18
N GLN A 204 -12.20 5.49 0.28
CA GLN A 204 -11.48 4.23 0.27
C GLN A 204 -10.77 3.97 1.61
N ASN A 205 -10.06 4.96 2.15
CA ASN A 205 -9.42 4.82 3.46
C ASN A 205 -10.44 4.59 4.59
N ARG A 206 -11.58 5.29 4.57
CA ARG A 206 -12.66 5.10 5.55
C ARG A 206 -13.25 3.69 5.45
N TYR A 207 -13.40 3.15 4.24
CA TYR A 207 -13.82 1.77 4.03
C TYR A 207 -12.83 0.77 4.65
N LEU A 208 -11.53 0.89 4.30
CA LEU A 208 -10.47 -0.02 4.76
C LEU A 208 -10.26 0.02 6.29
N THR A 209 -10.50 1.18 6.91
CA THR A 209 -10.36 1.35 8.37
C THR A 209 -11.64 1.05 9.14
N HIS A 210 -12.70 0.54 8.48
CA HIS A 210 -14.01 0.32 9.09
C HIS A 210 -14.53 1.57 9.81
N PHE A 211 -14.43 2.74 9.17
CA PHE A 211 -14.80 4.01 9.77
C PHE A 211 -16.25 4.03 10.26
N GLY A 212 -16.45 4.45 11.52
CA GLY A 212 -17.77 4.54 12.14
C GLY A 212 -18.40 3.20 12.50
N GLN A 213 -17.66 2.09 12.42
CA GLN A 213 -18.13 0.75 12.79
C GLN A 213 -17.77 0.40 14.24
N GLU A 214 -18.44 -0.60 14.82
CA GLU A 214 -18.16 -1.11 16.18
C GLU A 214 -16.69 -1.53 16.34
N TYR A 215 -16.13 -2.18 15.31
CA TYR A 215 -14.74 -2.60 15.26
C TYR A 215 -13.93 -1.74 14.27
N SER A 216 -13.87 -0.43 14.53
CA SER A 216 -13.05 0.49 13.73
C SER A 216 -11.55 0.26 13.96
N ARG A 217 -10.73 0.38 12.90
CA ARG A 217 -9.26 0.40 13.03
C ARG A 217 -8.81 1.79 13.47
N LEU A 218 -8.33 1.91 14.71
CA LEU A 218 -7.85 3.18 15.27
C LEU A 218 -6.31 3.29 15.25
N SER A 219 -5.63 2.19 14.97
CA SER A 219 -4.19 2.15 14.84
C SER A 219 -3.81 1.20 13.73
N ARG A 220 -2.79 1.57 12.93
CA ARG A 220 -2.38 0.78 11.77
C ARG A 220 -2.03 -0.67 12.11
N ASP A 221 -1.41 -0.88 13.27
CA ASP A 221 -0.96 -2.17 13.80
C ASP A 221 -2.08 -2.99 14.47
N GLN A 222 -3.30 -2.45 14.53
CA GLN A 222 -4.46 -3.15 15.03
C GLN A 222 -5.06 -4.05 13.93
N ALA A 223 -5.10 -5.36 14.19
CA ALA A 223 -5.90 -6.29 13.42
C ALA A 223 -7.39 -6.16 13.80
N VAL A 224 -8.24 -6.04 12.80
CA VAL A 224 -9.71 -5.96 12.88
C VAL A 224 -10.33 -7.18 12.21
N LEU A 225 -9.68 -7.74 11.19
CA LEU A 225 -10.13 -8.98 10.56
C LEU A 225 -9.67 -10.21 11.36
N TYR A 226 -10.48 -11.27 11.29
CA TYR A 226 -10.10 -12.54 11.88
C TYR A 226 -8.97 -13.17 11.07
N ASP A 227 -7.78 -13.26 11.66
CA ASP A 227 -6.65 -14.01 11.11
C ASP A 227 -6.54 -15.38 11.78
N PRO A 228 -6.70 -16.49 11.04
CA PRO A 228 -6.56 -17.82 11.61
C PRO A 228 -5.17 -18.03 12.22
N GLU A 229 -5.11 -18.69 13.37
CA GLU A 229 -3.84 -18.96 14.05
C GLU A 229 -2.85 -19.69 13.15
N THR A 230 -1.58 -19.28 13.23
CA THR A 230 -0.49 -19.92 12.51
C THR A 230 -0.37 -21.39 12.93
N LYS A 231 -0.72 -22.30 12.02
CA LYS A 231 -0.79 -23.74 12.30
C LYS A 231 0.55 -24.35 12.72
N ASN A 232 1.68 -23.78 12.29
CA ASN A 232 3.02 -24.33 12.52
C ASN A 232 3.98 -23.32 13.16
N GLN A 233 4.42 -23.58 14.39
CA GLN A 233 5.37 -22.74 15.15
C GLN A 233 6.76 -23.36 15.35
N TRP A 234 6.95 -24.62 14.94
CA TRP A 234 8.22 -25.33 15.14
C TRP A 234 9.39 -24.64 14.42
N LEU A 235 9.15 -24.14 13.19
CA LEU A 235 10.14 -23.45 12.38
C LEU A 235 10.60 -22.17 13.07
N SER A 236 9.66 -21.33 13.49
CA SER A 236 9.94 -20.12 14.27
C SER A 236 10.81 -20.41 15.51
N THR A 237 10.49 -21.47 16.26
CA THR A 237 11.26 -21.86 17.46
C THR A 237 12.73 -22.18 17.15
N ILE A 238 12.98 -22.92 16.06
CA ILE A 238 14.35 -23.29 15.66
C ILE A 238 15.07 -22.08 15.05
N ALA A 239 14.41 -21.36 14.15
CA ALA A 239 14.96 -20.20 13.46
C ALA A 239 15.35 -19.09 14.42
N SER A 240 14.51 -18.78 15.41
CA SER A 240 14.80 -17.81 16.48
C SER A 240 16.12 -18.12 17.20
N ARG A 241 16.33 -19.39 17.57
CA ARG A 241 17.53 -19.83 18.29
C ARG A 241 18.79 -19.78 17.44
N ILE A 242 18.73 -20.31 16.22
CA ILE A 242 19.90 -20.37 15.31
C ILE A 242 20.30 -18.97 14.83
N SER A 243 19.32 -18.07 14.70
CA SER A 243 19.54 -16.70 14.22
C SER A 243 19.82 -15.68 15.32
N PHE A 244 19.89 -16.11 16.59
CA PHE A 244 20.05 -15.21 17.73
C PHE A 244 19.00 -14.07 17.74
N ARG A 245 17.75 -14.41 17.43
CA ARG A 245 16.58 -13.52 17.31
C ARG A 245 16.58 -12.54 16.12
N THR A 246 17.56 -12.59 15.23
CA THR A 246 17.50 -11.79 13.98
C THR A 246 16.33 -12.21 13.09
N PHE A 247 15.96 -13.49 13.10
CA PHE A 247 14.73 -13.99 12.48
C PHE A 247 13.48 -13.31 13.05
N ASP A 248 13.37 -13.24 14.38
CA ASP A 248 12.19 -12.70 15.06
C ASP A 248 11.98 -11.22 14.71
N ARG A 249 13.09 -10.47 14.60
CA ARG A 249 13.07 -9.07 14.17
C ARG A 249 12.48 -8.91 12.76
N TYR A 250 12.95 -9.68 11.77
CA TYR A 250 12.41 -9.58 10.42
C TYR A 250 10.97 -10.09 10.32
N LEU A 251 10.62 -11.13 11.08
CA LEU A 251 9.26 -11.64 11.13
C LEU A 251 8.30 -10.56 11.69
N ALA A 252 8.64 -9.95 12.82
CA ALA A 252 7.85 -8.88 13.42
C ALA A 252 7.72 -7.66 12.49
N GLN A 253 8.77 -7.31 11.75
CA GLN A 253 8.73 -6.23 10.77
C GLN A 253 7.81 -6.53 9.58
N LEU A 254 7.83 -7.77 9.07
CA LEU A 254 6.94 -8.21 7.98
C LEU A 254 5.48 -8.24 8.45
N ASP A 255 5.22 -8.82 9.63
CA ASP A 255 3.87 -8.88 10.22
C ASP A 255 3.33 -7.47 10.50
N ALA A 256 4.15 -6.52 10.95
CA ALA A 256 3.74 -5.15 11.23
C ALA A 256 3.43 -4.31 9.98
N VAL A 257 3.96 -4.68 8.81
CA VAL A 257 3.72 -3.98 7.54
C VAL A 257 2.50 -4.53 6.80
N PHE A 258 2.07 -5.75 7.10
CA PHE A 258 1.00 -6.45 6.38
C PHE A 258 -0.12 -6.90 7.34
N VAL A 259 -0.81 -5.94 7.96
CA VAL A 259 -1.89 -6.19 8.93
C VAL A 259 -3.24 -6.18 8.24
N ASP A 260 -3.96 -7.31 8.29
CA ASP A 260 -5.21 -7.60 7.58
C ASP A 260 -5.15 -7.31 6.07
N HIS A 261 -4.07 -7.73 5.41
CA HIS A 261 -3.89 -7.51 3.97
C HIS A 261 -3.82 -6.01 3.56
N LEU A 262 -3.53 -5.11 4.51
CA LEU A 262 -3.34 -3.68 4.23
C LEU A 262 -1.87 -3.31 4.31
N VAL A 263 -1.42 -2.50 3.34
CA VAL A 263 -0.05 -1.98 3.26
C VAL A 263 -0.06 -0.47 3.15
N TYR A 264 0.76 0.17 3.97
CA TYR A 264 1.01 1.61 3.89
C TYR A 264 2.31 1.86 3.14
N SER A 265 2.26 2.70 2.09
CA SER A 265 3.39 2.96 1.18
C SER A 265 4.67 3.37 1.91
N GLU A 266 4.57 4.28 2.86
CA GLU A 266 5.71 4.76 3.66
C GLU A 266 6.37 3.64 4.49
N HIS A 267 5.56 2.75 5.06
CA HIS A 267 6.01 1.67 5.93
C HIS A 267 6.68 0.56 5.13
N TRP A 268 6.10 0.22 3.98
CA TRP A 268 6.73 -0.66 3.00
C TRP A 268 8.10 -0.11 2.55
N LYS A 269 8.16 1.15 2.15
CA LYS A 269 9.41 1.82 1.73
C LYS A 269 10.46 1.79 2.84
N THR A 270 10.05 2.03 4.08
CA THR A 270 10.92 1.99 5.26
C THR A 270 11.47 0.58 5.51
N LEU A 271 10.61 -0.44 5.46
CA LEU A 271 11.00 -1.84 5.61
C LEU A 271 12.03 -2.26 4.55
N VAL A 272 11.75 -2.00 3.27
CA VAL A 272 12.63 -2.37 2.18
C VAL A 272 13.95 -1.60 2.26
N ALA A 273 13.92 -0.30 2.56
CA ALA A 273 15.12 0.50 2.71
C ALA A 273 16.01 0.00 3.87
N GLY A 274 15.42 -0.26 5.05
CA GLY A 274 16.13 -0.81 6.20
C GLY A 274 16.71 -2.20 5.91
N SER A 275 15.95 -3.06 5.23
CA SER A 275 16.42 -4.40 4.85
C SER A 275 17.60 -4.33 3.87
N LEU A 276 17.54 -3.43 2.88
CA LEU A 276 18.64 -3.21 1.94
C LEU A 276 19.89 -2.68 2.64
N GLU A 277 19.74 -1.81 3.63
CA GLU A 277 20.85 -1.31 4.45
C GLU A 277 21.47 -2.44 5.28
N ASP A 278 20.66 -3.23 5.98
CA ASP A 278 21.10 -4.40 6.74
C ASP A 278 21.91 -5.35 5.85
N TRP A 279 21.38 -5.76 4.70
CA TRP A 279 22.05 -6.73 3.83
C TRP A 279 23.36 -6.19 3.23
N ARG A 280 23.44 -4.88 2.98
CA ARG A 280 24.70 -4.22 2.56
C ARG A 280 25.73 -4.23 3.69
N GLY A 281 25.29 -3.99 4.92
CA GLY A 281 26.12 -4.13 6.12
C GLY A 281 26.64 -5.55 6.28
N GLU A 282 25.77 -6.55 6.17
CA GLU A 282 26.15 -7.96 6.23
C GLU A 282 27.10 -8.36 5.10
N TRP A 283 26.88 -7.84 3.90
CA TRP A 283 27.78 -8.06 2.77
C TRP A 283 29.18 -7.53 3.07
N LEU A 284 29.28 -6.31 3.59
CA LEU A 284 30.57 -5.71 3.94
C LEU A 284 31.26 -6.45 5.10
N GLY A 285 30.49 -6.88 6.10
CA GLY A 285 30.97 -7.68 7.22
C GLY A 285 31.53 -9.03 6.76
N ALA A 286 30.76 -9.78 5.98
CA ALA A 286 31.18 -11.07 5.44
C ALA A 286 32.40 -10.95 4.51
N PHE A 287 32.46 -9.89 3.67
CA PHE A 287 33.62 -9.61 2.82
C PHE A 287 34.88 -9.37 3.66
N SER A 288 34.77 -8.52 4.68
CA SER A 288 35.89 -8.16 5.57
C SER A 288 36.38 -9.36 6.36
N ALA A 289 35.45 -10.17 6.90
CA ALA A 289 35.77 -11.39 7.64
C ALA A 289 36.41 -12.47 6.73
N LEU A 290 35.93 -12.60 5.50
CA LEU A 290 36.54 -13.49 4.51
C LEU A 290 37.96 -13.05 4.17
N MET A 291 38.20 -11.74 3.96
CA MET A 291 39.55 -11.21 3.75
C MET A 291 40.47 -11.52 4.93
N LEU A 292 40.02 -11.25 6.16
CA LEU A 292 40.79 -11.60 7.37
C LEU A 292 41.10 -13.10 7.43
N HIS A 293 40.11 -13.96 7.13
CA HIS A 293 40.26 -15.41 7.13
C HIS A 293 41.33 -15.88 6.12
N THR A 294 41.45 -15.23 4.95
CA THR A 294 42.51 -15.60 3.97
C THR A 294 43.93 -15.41 4.52
N PHE A 295 44.18 -14.37 5.34
CA PHE A 295 45.48 -14.17 5.99
C PHE A 295 45.77 -15.23 7.07
N LEU A 296 44.73 -15.75 7.71
CA LEU A 296 44.81 -16.76 8.77
C LEU A 296 44.82 -18.19 8.24
N LEU A 297 44.72 -18.39 6.92
CA LEU A 297 44.64 -19.71 6.30
C LEU A 297 45.92 -20.53 6.49
N ALA A 298 47.09 -19.91 6.30
CA ALA A 298 48.39 -20.59 6.42
C ALA A 298 48.68 -21.16 7.83
N PRO A 299 48.43 -20.41 8.93
CA PRO A 299 48.62 -20.95 10.29
C PRO A 299 47.50 -21.87 10.78
N THR A 300 46.45 -22.13 9.98
CA THR A 300 45.28 -22.89 10.42
C THR A 300 45.63 -24.38 10.61
N PRO A 301 45.42 -24.95 11.82
CA PRO A 301 45.87 -26.31 12.13
C PRO A 301 44.99 -27.43 11.54
N SER A 302 43.77 -27.11 11.08
CA SER A 302 42.79 -28.10 10.61
C SER A 302 42.12 -27.66 9.31
N PRO A 303 42.01 -28.53 8.29
CA PRO A 303 41.33 -28.20 7.03
C PRO A 303 39.85 -27.86 7.23
N TYR A 304 39.19 -28.42 8.26
CA TYR A 304 37.79 -28.11 8.56
C TYR A 304 37.62 -26.67 9.06
N LEU A 305 38.53 -26.19 9.90
CA LEU A 305 38.53 -24.81 10.40
C LEU A 305 38.97 -23.81 9.32
N ALA A 306 39.69 -24.28 8.29
CA ALA A 306 40.02 -23.49 7.11
C ALA A 306 38.83 -23.33 6.15
N VAL A 307 38.03 -24.38 5.94
CA VAL A 307 36.94 -24.36 4.94
C VAL A 307 35.63 -23.83 5.51
N ALA A 308 35.28 -24.18 6.75
CA ALA A 308 33.96 -23.86 7.31
C ALA A 308 33.66 -22.35 7.38
N PRO A 309 34.51 -21.47 7.96
CA PRO A 309 34.26 -20.03 7.96
C PRO A 309 34.14 -19.46 6.55
N ALA A 310 35.04 -19.86 5.64
CA ALA A 310 35.05 -19.39 4.26
C ALA A 310 33.72 -19.73 3.54
N SER A 311 33.22 -20.96 3.72
CA SER A 311 31.94 -21.37 3.11
C SER A 311 30.75 -20.57 3.63
N LEU A 312 30.74 -20.25 4.93
CA LEU A 312 29.68 -19.45 5.57
C LEU A 312 29.73 -17.99 5.08
N PHE A 313 30.90 -17.37 5.03
CA PHE A 313 31.06 -16.00 4.52
C PHE A 313 30.72 -15.88 3.04
N VAL A 314 31.16 -16.83 2.20
CA VAL A 314 30.81 -16.83 0.77
C VAL A 314 29.31 -17.00 0.57
N THR A 315 28.67 -17.89 1.32
CA THR A 315 27.22 -18.08 1.24
C THR A 315 26.47 -16.84 1.72
N SER A 316 26.96 -16.18 2.78
CA SER A 316 26.42 -14.90 3.26
C SER A 316 26.52 -13.82 2.18
N LEU A 317 27.68 -13.66 1.54
CA LEU A 317 27.89 -12.69 0.45
C LEU A 317 26.95 -12.91 -0.73
N LEU A 318 26.79 -14.17 -1.16
CA LEU A 318 25.87 -14.54 -2.23
C LEU A 318 24.42 -14.26 -1.81
N GLY A 319 24.04 -14.63 -0.58
CA GLY A 319 22.73 -14.36 0.00
C GLY A 319 22.39 -12.87 0.02
N SER A 320 23.27 -12.04 0.57
CA SER A 320 23.11 -10.58 0.57
C SER A 320 23.00 -10.01 -0.83
N THR A 321 23.83 -10.48 -1.77
CA THR A 321 23.81 -9.99 -3.16
C THR A 321 22.48 -10.33 -3.85
N LEU A 322 21.99 -11.56 -3.67
CA LEU A 322 20.70 -12.00 -4.22
C LEU A 322 19.54 -11.21 -3.63
N LEU A 323 19.52 -11.00 -2.31
CA LEU A 323 18.48 -10.22 -1.64
C LEU A 323 18.50 -8.76 -2.09
N ILE A 324 19.68 -8.11 -2.12
CA ILE A 324 19.81 -6.74 -2.61
C ILE A 324 19.32 -6.62 -4.05
N HIS A 325 19.75 -7.51 -4.94
CA HIS A 325 19.33 -7.49 -6.33
C HIS A 325 17.82 -7.70 -6.49
N ARG A 326 17.24 -8.62 -5.73
CA ARG A 326 15.81 -8.95 -5.79
C ARG A 326 14.91 -7.84 -5.26
N TYR A 327 15.31 -7.19 -4.17
CA TYR A 327 14.47 -6.25 -3.43
C TYR A 327 14.76 -4.77 -3.72
N ALA A 328 15.91 -4.42 -4.32
CA ALA A 328 16.19 -3.05 -4.72
C ALA A 328 15.13 -2.43 -5.66
N PRO A 329 14.60 -3.16 -6.67
CA PRO A 329 13.52 -2.65 -7.52
C PRO A 329 12.21 -2.45 -6.76
N LEU A 330 11.97 -3.23 -5.70
CA LEU A 330 10.69 -3.22 -4.97
C LEU A 330 10.52 -2.00 -4.06
N ARG A 331 11.58 -1.21 -3.86
CA ARG A 331 11.52 0.03 -3.07
C ARG A 331 10.55 1.06 -3.65
N GLY A 332 10.35 1.04 -4.97
CA GLY A 332 9.51 2.02 -5.67
C GLY A 332 8.04 1.65 -5.77
N LEU A 333 7.62 0.49 -5.27
CA LEU A 333 6.25 0.01 -5.41
C LEU A 333 5.26 0.93 -4.68
N SER A 334 4.07 1.07 -5.28
CA SER A 334 2.88 1.62 -4.66
C SER A 334 2.35 0.70 -3.54
N ALA A 335 1.41 1.20 -2.73
CA ALA A 335 0.79 0.41 -1.68
C ALA A 335 0.09 -0.85 -2.22
N GLY A 336 -0.67 -0.71 -3.32
CA GLY A 336 -1.36 -1.83 -3.97
C GLY A 336 -0.39 -2.87 -4.52
N GLU A 337 0.65 -2.46 -5.26
CA GLU A 337 1.64 -3.41 -5.78
C GLU A 337 2.43 -4.13 -4.67
N ALA A 338 2.69 -3.43 -3.56
CA ALA A 338 3.34 -4.02 -2.40
C ALA A 338 2.42 -5.02 -1.66
N MET A 339 1.12 -4.73 -1.58
CA MET A 339 0.10 -5.65 -1.07
C MET A 339 0.04 -6.92 -1.91
N ASP A 340 -0.11 -6.79 -3.23
CA ASP A 340 -0.13 -7.93 -4.16
C ASP A 340 1.14 -8.79 -4.04
N TYR A 341 2.29 -8.14 -3.90
CA TYR A 341 3.56 -8.82 -3.69
C TYR A 341 3.58 -9.62 -2.38
N LEU A 342 3.20 -8.98 -1.26
CA LEU A 342 3.21 -9.60 0.07
C LEU A 342 2.24 -10.78 0.14
N GLU A 343 1.05 -10.64 -0.45
CA GLU A 343 0.06 -11.71 -0.57
C GLU A 343 0.62 -12.90 -1.37
N ALA A 344 1.31 -12.63 -2.48
CA ALA A 344 1.91 -13.67 -3.31
C ALA A 344 3.05 -14.46 -2.62
N ILE A 345 3.77 -13.85 -1.67
CA ILE A 345 4.87 -14.50 -0.95
C ILE A 345 4.47 -15.06 0.42
N GLN A 346 3.30 -14.68 0.94
CA GLN A 346 2.82 -15.15 2.23
C GLN A 346 2.39 -16.62 2.14
N SER A 347 2.94 -17.47 3.01
CA SER A 347 2.51 -18.87 3.06
C SER A 347 1.18 -18.99 3.81
N PRO A 348 0.18 -19.73 3.31
CA PRO A 348 -1.07 -19.96 4.03
C PRO A 348 -0.89 -20.79 5.32
N THR A 349 0.25 -21.48 5.46
CA THR A 349 0.54 -22.33 6.64
C THR A 349 1.59 -21.73 7.56
N PHE A 350 2.61 -21.07 6.98
CA PHE A 350 3.77 -20.56 7.72
C PHE A 350 3.82 -19.03 7.78
N LYS A 351 2.83 -18.32 7.20
CA LYS A 351 2.82 -16.86 7.05
C LYS A 351 4.16 -16.38 6.47
N PHE A 352 4.78 -15.36 7.07
CA PHE A 352 6.08 -14.83 6.63
C PHE A 352 7.30 -15.56 7.18
N GLN A 353 7.16 -16.69 7.90
CA GLN A 353 8.32 -17.35 8.52
C GLN A 353 9.42 -17.72 7.52
N PHE A 354 9.10 -18.27 6.34
CA PHE A 354 10.16 -18.59 5.36
C PHE A 354 10.85 -17.34 4.80
N VAL A 355 10.09 -16.26 4.62
CA VAL A 355 10.62 -14.98 4.12
C VAL A 355 11.54 -14.36 5.17
N ALA A 356 11.10 -14.32 6.44
CA ALA A 356 11.92 -13.84 7.56
C ALA A 356 13.19 -14.67 7.74
N LEU A 357 13.12 -16.00 7.54
CA LEU A 357 14.30 -16.87 7.56
C LEU A 357 15.26 -16.53 6.42
N ALA A 358 14.76 -16.32 5.20
CA ALA A 358 15.58 -15.90 4.08
C ALA A 358 16.24 -14.53 4.33
N PHE A 359 15.51 -13.58 4.92
CA PHE A 359 16.00 -12.23 5.22
C PHE A 359 17.10 -12.23 6.28
N SER A 360 16.97 -13.09 7.29
CA SER A 360 17.97 -13.24 8.35
C SER A 360 19.20 -14.04 7.92
N LEU A 361 19.11 -14.86 6.87
CA LEU A 361 20.14 -15.84 6.53
C LEU A 361 21.55 -15.24 6.34
N PRO A 362 21.77 -14.11 5.64
CA PRO A 362 23.11 -13.54 5.50
C PRO A 362 23.75 -13.19 6.83
N HIS A 363 22.99 -12.60 7.75
CA HIS A 363 23.43 -12.27 9.09
C HIS A 363 23.77 -13.53 9.90
N VAL A 364 22.90 -14.53 9.87
CA VAL A 364 23.12 -15.82 10.57
C VAL A 364 24.41 -16.46 10.09
N LEU A 365 24.60 -16.57 8.77
CA LEU A 365 25.80 -17.15 8.19
C LEU A 365 27.07 -16.37 8.54
N ASN A 366 27.00 -15.04 8.51
CA ASN A 366 28.12 -14.17 8.88
C ASN A 366 28.50 -14.34 10.36
N LEU A 367 27.51 -14.41 11.25
CA LEU A 367 27.70 -14.62 12.68
C LEU A 367 28.33 -16.00 12.96
N TRP A 368 27.77 -17.08 12.42
CA TRP A 368 28.33 -18.42 12.58
C TRP A 368 29.74 -18.53 11.97
N GLY A 369 29.98 -17.90 10.80
CA GLY A 369 31.31 -17.82 10.20
C GLY A 369 32.32 -17.15 11.13
N THR A 370 31.91 -16.06 11.78
CA THR A 370 32.72 -15.33 12.76
C THR A 370 33.00 -16.17 14.00
N LEU A 371 32.02 -16.92 14.51
CA LEU A 371 32.21 -17.82 15.66
C LEU A 371 33.21 -18.94 15.35
N VAL A 372 33.13 -19.54 14.16
CA VAL A 372 34.09 -20.59 13.74
C VAL A 372 35.48 -20.00 13.50
N LEU A 373 35.57 -18.78 12.94
CA LEU A 373 36.83 -18.06 12.80
C LEU A 373 37.48 -17.77 14.16
N PHE A 374 36.68 -17.34 15.16
CA PHE A 374 37.17 -17.12 16.51
C PHE A 374 37.66 -18.42 17.15
N ALA A 375 36.94 -19.52 16.98
CA ALA A 375 37.40 -20.84 17.41
C ALA A 375 38.73 -21.22 16.74
N ASN A 376 38.90 -20.96 15.44
CA ASN A 376 40.15 -21.17 14.73
C ASN A 376 41.31 -20.37 15.36
N CYS A 377 41.08 -19.11 15.72
CA CYS A 377 42.09 -18.29 16.43
C CYS A 377 42.51 -18.89 17.77
N ILE A 378 41.58 -19.43 18.56
CA ILE A 378 41.91 -20.11 19.83
C ILE A 378 42.76 -21.36 19.56
N PHE A 379 42.41 -22.17 18.57
CA PHE A 379 43.20 -23.34 18.19
C PHE A 379 44.60 -22.97 17.68
N MET A 380 44.72 -21.89 16.91
CA MET A 380 46.01 -21.38 16.46
C MET A 380 46.88 -20.93 17.64
N LEU A 381 46.32 -20.20 18.60
CA LEU A 381 47.02 -19.79 19.82
C LEU A 381 47.45 -21.00 20.65
N ALA A 382 46.58 -22.01 20.78
CA ALA A 382 46.89 -23.23 21.52
C ALA A 382 48.01 -24.04 20.85
N ALA A 383 48.02 -24.10 19.53
CA ALA A 383 49.04 -24.80 18.75
C ALA A 383 50.41 -24.13 18.82
N HIS A 384 50.47 -22.79 18.82
CA HIS A 384 51.74 -22.05 18.79
C HIS A 384 52.29 -21.70 20.18
N PHE A 385 51.43 -21.38 21.15
CA PHE A 385 51.82 -20.88 22.48
C PHE A 385 51.42 -21.81 23.63
N GLY A 386 50.75 -22.92 23.33
CA GLY A 386 50.26 -23.88 24.30
C GLY A 386 48.84 -23.58 24.80
N THR A 387 48.15 -24.62 25.26
CA THR A 387 46.74 -24.57 25.68
C THR A 387 46.48 -23.61 26.84
N GLY A 388 47.40 -23.54 27.82
CA GLY A 388 47.27 -22.64 28.97
C GLY A 388 47.24 -21.16 28.56
N PHE A 389 48.06 -20.76 27.59
CA PHE A 389 48.09 -19.39 27.08
C PHE A 389 46.81 -19.05 26.30
N ALA A 390 46.34 -19.97 25.46
CA ALA A 390 45.10 -19.80 24.70
C ALA A 390 43.86 -19.67 25.61
N VAL A 391 43.78 -20.47 26.68
CA VAL A 391 42.69 -20.37 27.66
C VAL A 391 42.75 -19.05 28.43
N ALA A 392 43.93 -18.63 28.91
CA ALA A 392 44.08 -17.39 29.65
C ALA A 392 43.68 -16.16 28.80
N THR A 393 44.13 -16.10 27.55
CA THR A 393 43.78 -15.01 26.62
C THR A 393 42.30 -15.00 26.26
N SER A 394 41.70 -16.18 26.04
CA SER A 394 40.25 -16.30 25.76
C SER A 394 39.39 -15.86 26.95
N VAL A 395 39.79 -16.20 28.18
CA VAL A 395 39.08 -15.78 29.40
C VAL A 395 39.19 -14.27 29.60
N VAL A 396 40.37 -13.67 29.36
CA VAL A 396 40.52 -12.21 29.43
C VAL A 396 39.66 -11.52 28.38
N ALA A 397 39.65 -12.01 27.13
CA ALA A 397 38.82 -11.46 26.06
C ALA A 397 37.32 -11.58 26.34
N LEU A 398 36.87 -12.71 26.90
CA LEU A 398 35.49 -12.89 27.31
C LEU A 398 35.13 -11.96 28.47
N PHE A 399 36.00 -11.83 29.47
CA PHE A 399 35.78 -10.93 30.60
C PHE A 399 35.71 -9.47 30.16
N THR A 400 36.61 -9.02 29.28
CA THR A 400 36.56 -7.65 28.73
C THR A 400 35.29 -7.42 27.92
N PHE A 401 34.86 -8.39 27.12
CA PHE A 401 33.60 -8.32 26.39
C PHE A 401 32.39 -8.23 27.33
N LEU A 402 32.35 -9.04 28.39
CA LEU A 402 31.27 -9.02 29.38
C LEU A 402 31.25 -7.71 30.18
N VAL A 403 32.41 -7.16 30.56
CA VAL A 403 32.52 -5.85 31.22
C VAL A 403 32.08 -4.74 30.28
N PHE A 404 32.48 -4.78 29.01
CA PHE A 404 32.03 -3.83 28.00
C PHE A 404 30.51 -3.89 27.85
N GLN A 405 29.94 -5.08 27.62
CA GLN A 405 28.50 -5.30 27.54
C GLN A 405 27.77 -4.79 28.77
N TRP A 406 28.25 -5.10 29.98
CA TRP A 406 27.65 -4.61 31.23
C TRP A 406 27.75 -3.09 31.40
N ALA A 407 28.84 -2.47 30.93
CA ALA A 407 29.03 -1.04 30.99
C ALA A 407 28.21 -0.28 29.94
N THR A 408 27.91 -0.91 28.79
CA THR A 408 27.16 -0.31 27.69
C THR A 408 25.69 -0.73 27.63
N SER A 409 25.29 -1.76 28.37
CA SER A 409 23.87 -2.10 28.49
C SER A 409 23.16 -0.99 29.25
N GLU A 410 22.13 -0.40 28.63
CA GLU A 410 21.25 0.53 29.32
C GLU A 410 20.72 -0.16 30.58
N ARG A 411 20.98 0.45 31.75
CA ARG A 411 20.34 0.04 33.00
C ARG A 411 18.91 0.55 32.93
N GLU A 412 18.01 -0.31 32.47
CA GLU A 412 16.57 -0.14 32.75
C GLU A 412 16.32 -0.21 34.27
#